data_AF-A0A932N6E7-F1
#
_entry.id   AF-A0A932N6E7-F1
#
_cell.length_a   1.000
_cell.length_b   1.000
_cell.length_c   1.000
_cell.angle_alpha   90.00
_cell.angle_beta   90.00
_cell.angle_gamma   90.00
#
_symmetry.space_group_name_H-M   'P 1'
#
loop_
_entity.id
_entity.type
_entity.pdbx_description
1 polymer ?
#
loop_
_entity_poly.entity_id
_entity_poly.type
_entity_poly.pdbx_seq_one_letter_code
_entity_poly.pdbx_strand_id
1 'polypeptide(L)'
;MITPEQLQELIAEVEQEDPIDFADIPYDEQELRALVANHLCEMATAMEAFSEEERHLCLLAVAAKLVLENLVLHVQLLREHPLPPEHNVQILLDQLRRKK
;
A
#
# COMPACT_ATOMS: atom_id res chain seq x y z
N MET A 1 6.80 -15.72 13.05
CA MET A 1 6.01 -14.77 12.25
C MET A 1 5.93 -13.45 13.00
N ILE A 2 5.76 -12.35 12.27
CA ILE A 2 5.52 -11.03 12.87
C ILE A 2 4.11 -10.97 13.46
N THR A 3 3.97 -10.34 14.62
CA THR A 3 2.67 -10.08 15.26
C THR A 3 2.02 -8.82 14.67
N PRO A 4 0.68 -8.67 14.75
CA PRO A 4 0.01 -7.46 14.29
C PRO A 4 0.54 -6.19 14.95
N GLU A 5 0.91 -6.23 16.22
CA GLU A 5 1.47 -5.10 16.96
C GLU A 5 2.84 -4.72 16.41
N GLN A 6 3.72 -5.69 16.18
CA GLN A 6 5.02 -5.45 15.55
C GLN A 6 4.89 -4.92 14.12
N LEU A 7 3.89 -5.39 13.37
CA LEU A 7 3.64 -4.89 12.01
C LEU A 7 3.11 -3.44 12.04
N GLN A 8 2.28 -3.08 13.02
CA GLN A 8 1.86 -1.67 13.21
C GLN A 8 3.05 -0.76 13.51
N GLU A 9 3.97 -1.19 14.36
CA GLU A 9 5.21 -0.44 14.65
C GLU A 9 6.02 -0.20 13.37
N LEU A 10 6.21 -1.24 12.56
CA LEU A 10 6.91 -1.12 11.27
C LEU A 10 6.19 -0.20 10.29
N ILE A 11 4.84 -0.25 10.23
CA ILE A 11 4.04 0.67 9.41
C ILE A 11 4.30 2.11 9.86
N ALA A 12 4.26 2.38 11.16
CA ALA A 12 4.49 3.71 11.71
C ALA A 12 5.92 4.22 11.45
N GLU A 13 6.92 3.34 11.42
CA GLU A 13 8.30 3.68 11.04
C GLU A 13 8.41 4.08 9.57
N VAL A 14 7.81 3.29 8.67
CA VAL A 14 7.80 3.60 7.23
C VAL A 14 7.08 4.92 6.94
N GLU A 15 5.98 5.18 7.64
CA GLU A 15 5.22 6.42 7.51
C GLU A 15 5.99 7.68 7.99
N GLN A 16 7.07 7.54 8.76
CA GLN A 16 7.94 8.68 9.06
C GLN A 16 8.69 9.17 7.81
N GLU A 17 9.03 8.26 6.90
CA GLU A 17 9.74 8.57 5.65
C GLU A 17 8.76 8.91 4.51
N ASP A 18 7.61 8.23 4.47
CA ASP A 18 6.56 8.42 3.46
C ASP A 18 5.18 8.52 4.13
N PRO A 19 4.79 9.73 4.61
CA PRO A 19 3.53 9.90 5.34
C PRO A 19 2.32 9.63 4.44
N ILE A 20 1.35 8.87 4.95
CA ILE A 20 0.05 8.67 4.30
C ILE A 20 -0.84 9.88 4.58
N ASP A 21 -1.39 10.49 3.53
CA ASP A 21 -2.47 11.48 3.66
C ASP A 21 -3.81 10.77 3.81
N PHE A 22 -4.31 10.70 5.05
CA PHE A 22 -5.63 10.14 5.34
C PHE A 22 -6.77 11.08 4.91
N ALA A 23 -6.48 12.33 4.53
CA ALA A 23 -7.47 13.37 4.28
C ALA A 23 -8.49 13.50 5.44
N ASP A 24 -9.67 14.07 5.18
CA ASP A 24 -10.74 14.21 6.18
C ASP A 24 -11.68 12.98 6.21
N ILE A 25 -11.11 11.78 6.19
CA ILE A 25 -11.93 10.55 6.26
C ILE A 25 -12.51 10.35 7.68
N PRO A 26 -13.72 9.80 7.81
CA PRO A 26 -14.41 9.68 9.10
C PRO A 26 -13.97 8.41 9.88
N TYR A 27 -12.68 8.09 9.89
CA TYR A 27 -12.13 6.88 10.52
C TYR A 27 -10.91 7.23 11.35
N ASP A 28 -10.71 6.49 12.45
CA ASP A 28 -9.50 6.62 13.26
C ASP A 28 -8.30 5.97 12.54
N GLU A 29 -7.22 6.73 12.37
CA GLU A 29 -6.06 6.25 11.63
C GLU A 29 -5.36 5.08 12.33
N GLN A 30 -5.35 5.04 13.67
CA GLN A 30 -4.74 3.95 14.41
C GLN A 30 -5.57 2.67 14.27
N GLU A 31 -6.90 2.77 14.30
CA GLU A 31 -7.79 1.64 14.01
C GLU A 31 -7.60 1.12 12.58
N LEU A 32 -7.39 2.00 11.59
CA LEU A 32 -7.09 1.60 10.22
C LEU A 32 -5.75 0.85 10.12
N ARG A 33 -4.68 1.35 10.75
CA ARG A 33 -3.38 0.67 10.79
C ARG A 33 -3.50 -0.70 11.45
N ALA A 34 -4.23 -0.80 12.56
CA ALA A 34 -4.47 -2.06 13.26
C ALA A 34 -5.27 -3.05 12.40
N LEU A 35 -6.30 -2.59 11.70
CA LEU A 35 -7.10 -3.42 10.79
C LEU A 35 -6.24 -4.02 9.68
N VAL A 36 -5.41 -3.21 9.03
CA VAL A 36 -4.51 -3.65 7.95
C VAL A 36 -3.45 -4.62 8.48
N ALA A 37 -2.84 -4.33 9.63
CA ALA A 37 -1.83 -5.20 10.22
C ALA A 37 -2.39 -6.59 10.58
N ASN A 38 -3.59 -6.63 11.17
CA ASN A 38 -4.27 -7.90 11.46
C ASN A 38 -4.52 -8.69 10.19
N HIS A 39 -5.06 -8.04 9.15
CA HIS A 39 -5.35 -8.70 7.87
C HIS A 39 -4.09 -9.29 7.22
N LEU A 40 -2.97 -8.55 7.23
CA LEU A 40 -1.71 -9.02 6.66
C LEU A 40 -1.10 -10.17 7.46
N CYS A 41 -1.24 -10.19 8.78
CA CYS A 41 -0.83 -11.33 9.61
C CYS A 41 -1.66 -12.59 9.34
N GLU A 42 -2.98 -12.46 9.11
CA GLU A 42 -3.85 -13.56 8.69
C GLU A 42 -3.43 -14.11 7.32
N MET A 43 -3.15 -13.22 6.36
CA MET A 43 -2.63 -13.60 5.05
C MET A 43 -1.28 -14.34 5.16
N ALA A 44 -0.36 -13.83 5.99
CA ALA A 44 0.93 -14.47 6.21
C ALA A 44 0.78 -15.87 6.81
N THR A 45 -0.16 -16.05 7.74
CA THR A 45 -0.51 -17.34 8.35
C THR A 45 -1.06 -18.31 7.29
N ALA A 46 -1.94 -17.84 6.41
CA ALA A 46 -2.48 -18.65 5.32
C ALA A 46 -1.41 -19.12 4.31
N MET A 47 -0.26 -18.43 4.24
CA MET A 47 0.87 -18.78 3.41
C MET A 47 1.94 -19.63 4.12
N GLU A 48 1.71 -20.11 5.34
CA GLU A 48 2.69 -20.95 6.06
C GLU A 48 3.08 -22.22 5.30
N ALA A 49 2.15 -22.78 4.52
CA ALA A 49 2.37 -23.98 3.72
C ALA A 49 3.22 -23.71 2.46
N PHE A 50 3.47 -22.45 2.11
CA PHE A 50 4.25 -22.08 0.93
C PHE A 50 5.75 -22.11 1.25
N SER A 51 6.54 -22.47 0.24
CA SER A 51 7.99 -22.24 0.25
C SER A 51 8.31 -20.74 0.38
N GLU A 52 9.55 -20.41 0.75
CA GLU A 52 9.98 -19.01 0.82
C GLU A 52 9.87 -18.29 -0.53
N GLU A 53 10.17 -18.98 -1.62
CA GLU A 53 10.06 -18.45 -2.98
C GLU A 53 8.61 -18.15 -3.35
N GLU A 54 7.69 -19.08 -3.06
CA GLU A 54 6.26 -18.90 -3.29
C GLU A 54 5.68 -17.76 -2.44
N ARG A 55 6.10 -17.64 -1.17
CA ARG A 55 5.72 -16.50 -0.30
C ARG A 55 6.21 -15.19 -0.89
N HIS A 56 7.46 -15.14 -1.34
CA HIS A 56 8.03 -13.94 -1.94
C HIS A 56 7.29 -13.52 -3.22
N LEU A 57 7.03 -14.47 -4.12
CA LEU A 57 6.25 -14.22 -5.34
C LEU A 57 4.83 -13.76 -5.04
N CYS A 58 4.18 -14.37 -4.03
CA CYS A 58 2.85 -13.98 -3.60
C CYS A 58 2.83 -12.53 -3.06
N LEU A 59 3.76 -12.18 -2.18
CA LEU A 59 3.89 -10.82 -1.64
C LEU A 59 4.18 -9.79 -2.74
N LEU A 60 5.05 -10.12 -3.70
CA LEU A 60 5.30 -9.25 -4.87
C LEU A 60 4.05 -9.06 -5.72
N ALA A 61 3.27 -10.12 -5.95
CA ALA A 61 2.03 -10.02 -6.72
C ALA A 61 0.97 -9.16 -6.01
N VAL A 62 0.84 -9.32 -4.69
CA VAL A 62 -0.05 -8.49 -3.85
C VAL A 62 0.41 -7.03 -3.88
N ALA A 63 1.70 -6.76 -3.68
CA ALA A 63 2.26 -5.41 -3.72
C ALA A 63 2.03 -4.76 -5.10
N ALA A 64 2.29 -5.49 -6.19
CA ALA A 64 2.04 -4.99 -7.55
C ALA A 64 0.56 -4.65 -7.79
N LYS A 65 -0.37 -5.47 -7.27
CA LYS A 65 -1.81 -5.19 -7.33
C LYS A 65 -2.17 -3.93 -6.56
N LEU A 66 -1.69 -3.78 -5.32
CA LEU A 66 -1.96 -2.62 -4.48
C LEU A 66 -1.43 -1.33 -5.12
N VAL A 67 -0.20 -1.36 -5.66
CA VAL A 67 0.38 -0.21 -6.38
C VAL A 67 -0.43 0.13 -7.63
N LEU A 68 -0.91 -0.88 -8.37
CA LEU A 68 -1.76 -0.65 -9.53
C LEU A 68 -3.12 -0.04 -9.14
N GLU A 69 -3.76 -0.55 -8.08
CA GLU A 69 -5.02 0.00 -7.56
C GLU A 69 -4.85 1.45 -7.08
N ASN A 70 -3.79 1.72 -6.31
CA ASN A 70 -3.45 3.07 -5.87
C ASN A 70 -3.22 4.01 -7.07
N LEU A 71 -2.44 3.59 -8.08
CA LEU A 71 -2.22 4.38 -9.29
C LEU A 71 -3.52 4.67 -10.05
N VAL A 72 -4.41 3.68 -10.18
CA VAL A 72 -5.71 3.85 -10.85
C VAL A 72 -6.60 4.83 -10.06
N LEU A 73 -6.66 4.71 -8.73
CA LEU A 73 -7.39 5.63 -7.86
C LEU A 73 -6.83 7.05 -7.99
N HIS A 74 -5.51 7.23 -7.97
CA HIS A 74 -4.91 8.55 -8.19
C HIS A 74 -5.22 9.13 -9.57
N VAL A 75 -5.18 8.33 -10.63
CA VAL A 75 -5.60 8.78 -11.97
C VAL A 75 -7.07 9.20 -11.99
N GLN A 76 -7.95 8.51 -11.27
CA GLN A 76 -9.35 8.90 -11.14
C GLN A 76 -9.50 10.22 -10.37
N LEU A 77 -8.82 10.36 -9.23
CA LEU A 77 -8.82 11.60 -8.44
C LEU A 77 -8.31 12.79 -9.25
N LEU A 78 -7.22 12.65 -10.00
CA LEU A 78 -6.71 13.73 -10.86
C LEU A 78 -7.70 14.20 -11.93
N ARG A 79 -8.62 13.32 -12.37
CA ARG A 79 -9.67 13.68 -13.34
C ARG A 79 -10.80 14.46 -12.69
N GLU A 80 -11.10 14.18 -11.43
CA GLU A 80 -12.17 14.83 -10.66
C GLU A 80 -11.69 16.13 -9.99
N HIS A 81 -10.45 16.13 -9.51
CA HIS A 81 -9.77 17.22 -8.82
C HIS A 81 -8.33 17.35 -9.33
N PRO A 82 -8.01 18.34 -10.18
CA PRO A 82 -6.68 18.52 -10.76
C PRO A 82 -5.71 19.16 -9.75
N LEU A 83 -5.46 18.47 -8.64
CA LEU A 83 -4.34 18.73 -7.74
C LEU A 83 -3.11 17.94 -8.24
N PRO A 84 -1.87 18.40 -7.98
CA PRO A 84 -0.68 17.65 -8.38
C PRO A 84 -0.60 16.31 -7.63
N PRO A 85 -0.29 15.20 -8.32
CA PRO A 85 -0.13 13.90 -7.66
C PRO A 85 1.16 13.84 -6.84
N GLU A 86 1.21 12.91 -5.90
CA GLU A 86 2.42 12.55 -5.17
C GLU A 86 3.57 12.13 -6.09
N HIS A 87 4.81 12.28 -5.59
CA HIS A 87 6.03 12.11 -6.39
C HIS A 87 6.16 10.73 -7.06
N ASN A 88 5.88 9.66 -6.31
CA ASN A 88 6.01 8.28 -6.79
C ASN A 88 5.02 7.97 -7.93
N VAL A 89 3.80 8.49 -7.82
CA VAL A 89 2.75 8.34 -8.84
C VAL A 89 3.09 9.18 -10.07
N GLN A 90 3.64 10.38 -9.89
CA GLN A 90 4.08 11.23 -11.00
C GLN A 90 5.15 10.54 -11.86
N ILE A 91 6.11 9.84 -11.24
CA ILE A 91 7.15 9.07 -11.96
C ILE A 91 6.50 7.99 -12.86
N LEU A 92 5.55 7.22 -12.34
CA LEU A 92 4.86 6.17 -13.10
C LEU A 92 4.04 6.75 -14.26
N LEU A 93 3.35 7.87 -14.03
CA LEU A 93 2.58 8.56 -15.07
C LEU A 93 3.48 9.13 -16.17
N ASP A 94 4.65 9.67 -15.82
CA ASP A 94 5.61 10.18 -16.79
C ASP A 94 6.20 9.05 -17.64
N GLN A 95 6.45 7.88 -17.05
CA GLN A 95 6.85 6.69 -17.82
C GLN A 95 5.77 6.25 -18.81
N LEU A 96 4.48 6.29 -18.42
CA LEU A 96 3.37 5.98 -19.32
C LEU A 96 3.27 6.99 -20.48
N ARG A 97 3.47 8.29 -20.20
CA ARG A 97 3.48 9.35 -21.21
C ARG A 97 4.63 9.21 -22.21
N ARG A 98 5.81 8.77 -21.76
CA ARG A 98 6.99 8.52 -22.62
C ARG A 98 6.88 7.30 -23.53
N LYS A 99 5.95 6.38 -23.23
CA LYS A 99 5.67 5.17 -24.04
C LYS A 99 4.60 5.39 -25.12
N LYS A 100 3.94 6.56 -25.15
CA LYS A 100 3.04 7.00 -26.23
C LYS A 100 3.80 7.85 -27.23
#